data_AF-A0A8T4ZT54-F1
#
_entry.id   AF-A0A8T4ZT54-F1
#
_cell.length_a   1.000
_cell.length_b   1.000
_cell.length_c   1.000
_cell.angle_alpha   90.00
_cell.angle_beta   90.00
_cell.angle_gamma   90.00
#
_symmetry.space_group_name_H-M   'P 1'
#
loop_
_entity.id
_entity.type
_entity.pdbx_description
1 polymer ?
#
loop_
_entity_poly.entity_id
_entity_poly.type
_entity_poly.pdbx_seq_one_letter_code
_entity_poly.pdbx_strand_id
1 'polypeptide(L)' 'MREIEVRRVKIPDGVKVNVNGKVVEVIGEKGRLVRDFSSLPVSIQLLQL' A
#
# COMPACT_ATOMS: atom_id res chain seq x y z
N MET A 1 25.43 -8.80 0.44
CA MET A 1 24.86 -7.43 0.45
C MET A 1 23.35 -7.55 0.37
N ARG A 2 22.58 -6.88 1.24
CA ARG A 2 21.11 -6.91 1.17
C ARG A 2 20.68 -5.72 0.34
N GLU A 3 20.18 -5.95 -0.86
CA GLU A 3 19.70 -4.88 -1.75
C GLU A 3 18.30 -4.47 -1.29
N ILE A 4 18.11 -3.17 -1.05
CA ILE A 4 16.83 -2.60 -0.66
C ILE A 4 16.35 -1.75 -1.83
N GLU A 5 15.27 -2.18 -2.46
CA GLU A 5 14.57 -1.39 -3.48
C GLU A 5 13.45 -0.57 -2.83
N VAL A 6 13.37 0.71 -3.16
CA VAL A 6 12.30 1.60 -2.69
C VAL A 6 11.51 2.10 -3.88
N ARG A 7 10.18 1.90 -3.87
CA ARG A 7 9.26 2.45 -4.87
C ARG A 7 8.18 3.29 -4.21
N ARG A 8 7.83 4.40 -4.87
CA ARG A 8 6.66 5.22 -4.53
C ARG A 8 5.54 4.94 -5.52
N VAL A 9 4.34 4.80 -5.00
CA VAL A 9 3.13 4.63 -5.81
C VAL A 9 2.24 5.84 -5.54
N LYS A 10 1.91 6.58 -6.60
CA LYS A 10 0.98 7.71 -6.49
C LYS A 10 -0.44 7.18 -6.29
N ILE A 11 -1.13 7.70 -5.29
CA ILE A 11 -2.56 7.47 -5.10
C ILE A 11 -3.29 8.49 -5.99
N PRO A 12 -4.08 8.04 -6.99
CA PRO A 12 -4.86 8.95 -7.82
C PRO A 12 -6.06 9.52 -7.05
N ASP A 13 -6.62 10.62 -7.56
CA ASP A 13 -7.81 11.24 -6.97
C ASP A 13 -8.99 10.27 -6.93
N GLY A 14 -9.84 10.42 -5.91
CA GLY A 14 -10.99 9.54 -5.72
C GLY A 14 -10.65 8.13 -5.22
N VAL A 15 -9.37 7.84 -4.93
CA VAL A 15 -8.94 6.58 -4.30
C VAL A 15 -8.50 6.83 -2.87
N LYS A 16 -9.05 6.05 -1.94
CA LYS A 16 -8.62 6.02 -0.54
C LYS A 16 -7.80 4.75 -0.30
N VAL A 17 -6.66 4.90 0.38
CA VAL A 17 -5.80 3.78 0.79
C VAL A 17 -5.63 3.81 2.30
N ASN A 18 -5.90 2.68 2.96
CA ASN A 18 -5.59 2.48 4.37
C ASN A 18 -4.50 1.41 4.48
N VAL A 19 -3.49 1.65 5.32
CA VAL A 19 -2.41 0.71 5.60
C VAL A 19 -2.42 0.36 7.08
N ASN A 20 -2.67 -0.90 7.41
CA ASN A 20 -2.57 -1.43 8.77
C ASN A 20 -1.49 -2.53 8.80
N GLY A 21 -0.29 -2.16 9.21
CA GLY A 21 0.87 -3.03 9.09
C GLY A 21 1.17 -3.36 7.62
N LYS A 22 1.01 -4.65 7.25
CA LYS A 22 1.17 -5.12 5.86
C LYS A 22 -0.15 -5.48 5.19
N VAL A 23 -1.29 -5.16 5.81
CA VAL A 23 -2.61 -5.28 5.18
C VAL A 23 -2.96 -3.94 4.56
N VAL A 24 -3.17 -3.93 3.25
CA VAL A 24 -3.52 -2.75 2.47
C VAL A 24 -4.96 -2.86 2.00
N GLU A 25 -5.75 -1.84 2.29
CA GLU A 25 -7.10 -1.67 1.78
C GLU A 25 -7.12 -0.51 0.79
N VAL A 26 -7.68 -0.76 -0.39
CA VAL A 26 -7.86 0.24 -1.46
C VAL A 26 -9.35 0.34 -1.77
N ILE A 27 -9.88 1.56 -1.73
CA ILE A 27 -11.28 1.87 -2.02
C ILE A 27 -11.29 2.90 -3.15
N GLY A 28 -11.96 2.57 -4.25
CA GLY A 28 -12.18 3.48 -5.36
C GLY A 28 -13.61 3.33 -5.90
N GLU A 29 -13.90 4.02 -7.01
CA GLU A 29 -15.24 4.05 -7.62
C GLU A 29 -15.83 2.65 -7.86
N LYS A 30 -14.99 1.68 -8.24
CA LYS A 30 -15.42 0.31 -8.57
C LYS A 30 -15.54 -0.62 -7.37
N GLY A 31 -15.34 -0.12 -6.15
CA GLY A 31 -15.46 -0.89 -4.92
C GLY A 31 -14.16 -0.99 -4.15
N ARG A 32 -13.98 -2.13 -3.45
CA ARG A 32 -13.00 -2.29 -2.39
C ARG A 32 -12.14 -3.54 -2.61
N LEU A 33 -10.83 -3.38 -2.48
CA LEU A 33 -9.85 -4.47 -2.49
C LEU A 33 -9.06 -4.46 -1.19
N VAL A 34 -8.87 -5.65 -0.61
CA VAL A 34 -7.99 -5.85 0.56
C VAL A 34 -6.94 -6.88 0.20
N ARG A 35 -5.67 -6.58 0.49
CA ARG A 35 -4.56 -7.51 0.30
C ARG A 35 -3.65 -7.55 1.52
N ASP A 36 -3.37 -8.76 1.97
CA ASP A 36 -2.46 -9.04 3.07
C ASP A 36 -1.09 -9.44 2.52
N PHE A 37 -0.05 -8.69 2.90
CA PHE A 37 1.35 -8.94 2.55
C PHE A 37 2.19 -9.38 3.75
N SER A 38 1.56 -9.86 4.83
CA SER A 38 2.24 -10.24 6.09
C SER A 38 3.33 -11.30 5.91
N SER A 39 3.19 -12.19 4.93
CA SER A 39 4.18 -13.23 4.59
C SER A 39 5.40 -12.71 3.83
N LEU A 40 5.37 -11.47 3.32
CA LEU A 40 6.45 -10.93 2.50
C LEU A 40 7.39 -10.04 3.31
N PRO A 41 8.70 -10.03 3.00
CA PRO A 41 9.69 -9.19 3.67
C PRO A 41 9.65 -7.74 3.15
N VAL A 42 8.47 -7.11 3.15
CA VAL A 42 8.25 -5.73 2.68
C VAL A 42 7.80 -4.82 3.82
N SER A 43 8.13 -3.54 3.72
CA SER A 43 7.59 -2.47 4.56
C SER A 43 6.74 -1.55 3.70
N ILE A 44 5.53 -1.24 4.13
CA ILE A 44 4.57 -0.40 3.40
C ILE A 44 4.18 0.75 4.33
N GLN A 45 4.26 1.97 3.83
CA GLN A 45 3.95 3.17 4.59
C GLN A 45 3.16 4.14 3.71
N LEU A 46 2.14 4.78 4.29
CA LEU A 46 1.44 5.88 3.66
C LEU A 46 2.27 7.15 3.89
N LEU A 47 2.70 7.80 2.82
CA LEU A 47 3.37 9.08 2.90
C LEU A 47 2.31 10.18 2.78
N GLN A 48 2.12 10.99 3.82
CA GLN A 48 1.40 12.25 3.67
C GLN A 48 2.38 13.27 3.08
N LEU A 49 2.04 13.80 1.91
CA LEU A 49 2.74 14.92 1.27
C LEU A 49 1.93 16.20 1.47
#